data_AF-X1JF22-F1
#
_entry.id   AF-X1JF22-F1
#
_cell.length_a   1.000
_cell.length_b   1.000
_cell.length_c   1.000
_cell.angle_alpha   90.00
_cell.angle_beta   90.00
_cell.angle_gamma   90.00
#
_symmetry.space_group_name_H-M   'P 1'
#
loop_
_entity.id
_entity.type
_entity.pdbx_description
1 polymer ?
#
loop_
_entity_poly.entity_id
_entity_poly.type
_entity_poly.pdbx_seq_one_letter_code
_entity_poly.pdbx_strand_id
1 'polypeptide(L)'
;VQTINDIKPVGICGSGILDAIAELLKAGIINRNGKFKTDLDCVRRDSKGEFSYILTPSGGGNRRRENSNVLENSKCFTKRCGEKDISINQKDIVEIQLAKGAIRAGIEVLLEHADISFKDIDRIIIAGAFGSYIDPKNVINIGMFPNVQL
;
A
#
# COMPACT_ATOMS: atom_id res chain seq x y z
N VAL A 1 0.10 -9.48 -8.05
CA VAL A 1 1.38 -9.07 -7.46
C VAL A 1 2.36 -8.93 -8.60
N GLN A 2 2.90 -7.74 -8.79
CA GLN A 2 3.96 -7.48 -9.76
C GLN A 2 5.27 -7.33 -8.97
N THR A 3 6.38 -7.83 -9.52
CA THR A 3 7.70 -7.77 -8.88
C THR A 3 8.71 -7.14 -9.82
N ILE A 4 9.79 -6.60 -9.26
CA ILE A 4 10.92 -6.08 -10.04
C ILE A 4 11.56 -7.26 -10.78
N ASN A 5 11.75 -7.14 -12.09
CA ASN A 5 12.29 -8.20 -12.97
C ASN A 5 11.47 -9.50 -12.98
N ASP A 6 10.20 -9.48 -12.56
CA ASP A 6 9.32 -10.67 -12.53
C ASP A 6 9.86 -11.87 -11.73
N ILE A 7 10.76 -11.63 -10.78
CA ILE A 7 11.32 -12.68 -9.90
C ILE A 7 10.46 -12.91 -8.65
N LYS A 8 10.73 -14.00 -7.92
CA LYS A 8 10.04 -14.33 -6.66
C LYS A 8 10.12 -13.15 -5.69
N PRO A 9 8.98 -12.68 -5.14
CA PRO A 9 8.99 -11.56 -4.21
C PRO A 9 9.68 -11.97 -2.90
N VAL A 10 10.53 -11.09 -2.39
CA VAL A 10 11.26 -11.26 -1.11
C VAL A 10 10.95 -10.15 -0.11
N GLY A 11 10.20 -9.12 -0.54
CA GLY A 11 9.86 -7.95 0.26
C GLY A 11 8.96 -7.00 -0.52
N ILE A 12 8.76 -5.82 0.04
CA ILE A 12 7.91 -4.75 -0.50
C ILE A 12 8.78 -3.52 -0.72
N CYS A 13 8.75 -2.93 -1.92
CA CYS A 13 9.43 -1.66 -2.20
C CYS A 13 8.59 -0.45 -1.76
N GLY A 14 9.17 0.76 -1.79
CA GLY A 14 8.51 2.00 -1.35
C GLY A 14 7.21 2.34 -2.10
N SER A 15 7.19 2.20 -3.44
CA SER A 15 5.95 2.37 -4.21
C SER A 15 4.95 1.26 -3.92
N GLY A 16 5.42 0.01 -3.79
CA GLY A 16 4.59 -1.15 -3.53
C GLY A 16 3.84 -1.10 -2.19
N ILE A 17 4.44 -0.56 -1.12
CA ILE A 17 3.76 -0.43 0.18
C ILE A 17 2.67 0.64 0.13
N LEU A 18 2.88 1.73 -0.60
CA LEU A 18 1.88 2.78 -0.76
C LEU A 18 0.70 2.32 -1.60
N ASP A 19 0.96 1.68 -2.74
CA ASP A 19 -0.10 1.11 -3.58
C ASP A 19 -0.89 0.05 -2.83
N ALA A 20 -0.22 -0.80 -2.05
CA ALA A 20 -0.88 -1.77 -1.22
C ALA A 20 -1.80 -1.11 -0.18
N ILE A 21 -1.33 -0.08 0.54
CA ILE A 21 -2.15 0.63 1.53
C ILE A 21 -3.31 1.38 0.87
N ALA A 22 -3.10 2.00 -0.29
CA ALA A 22 -4.15 2.65 -1.06
C ALA A 22 -5.25 1.66 -1.46
N GLU A 23 -4.88 0.48 -1.94
CA GLU A 23 -5.84 -0.56 -2.32
C GLU A 23 -6.49 -1.21 -1.09
N LEU A 24 -5.79 -1.39 0.03
CA LEU A 24 -6.40 -1.86 1.29
C LEU A 24 -7.46 -0.87 1.80
N LEU A 25 -7.19 0.44 1.71
CA LEU A 25 -8.13 1.49 2.09
C LEU A 25 -9.34 1.50 1.15
N LYS A 26 -9.11 1.42 -0.16
CA LYS A 26 -10.16 1.40 -1.19
C LYS A 26 -11.05 0.16 -1.10
N ALA A 27 -10.46 -1.01 -0.83
CA ALA A 27 -11.19 -2.24 -0.58
C ALA A 27 -11.90 -2.25 0.79
N GLY A 28 -11.67 -1.24 1.63
CA GLY A 28 -12.25 -1.12 2.96
C GLY A 28 -11.73 -2.17 3.94
N ILE A 29 -10.58 -2.79 3.67
CA ILE A 29 -9.90 -3.73 4.58
C ILE A 29 -9.30 -2.97 5.76
N ILE A 30 -8.82 -1.75 5.50
CA ILE A 30 -8.47 -0.77 6.53
C ILE A 30 -9.42 0.43 6.46
N ASN A 31 -9.69 1.06 7.60
CA ASN A 31 -10.43 2.32 7.64
C ASN A 31 -9.49 3.52 7.47
N ARG A 32 -10.05 4.74 7.42
CA ARG A 32 -9.28 5.99 7.27
C ARG A 32 -8.28 6.24 8.41
N ASN A 33 -8.54 5.67 9.59
CA ASN A 33 -7.64 5.74 10.73
C ASN A 33 -6.52 4.69 10.66
N GLY A 34 -6.48 3.86 9.60
CA GLY A 34 -5.47 2.83 9.39
C GLY A 34 -5.72 1.55 10.16
N LYS A 35 -6.87 1.38 10.82
CA LYS A 35 -7.20 0.14 11.53
C LYS A 35 -7.76 -0.91 10.59
N PHE A 36 -7.29 -2.14 10.73
CA PHE A 36 -7.89 -3.29 10.06
C PHE A 36 -9.35 -3.52 10.50
N LYS A 37 -10.18 -3.91 9.54
CA LYS A 37 -11.48 -4.52 9.81
C LYS A 37 -11.28 -5.98 10.21
N THR A 38 -11.73 -6.32 11.41
CA THR A 38 -11.44 -7.60 12.07
C THR A 38 -12.43 -8.70 11.74
N ASP A 39 -13.52 -8.35 11.06
CA ASP A 39 -14.60 -9.23 10.59
C ASP A 39 -14.29 -9.87 9.22
N LEU A 40 -13.11 -9.58 8.63
CA LEU A 40 -12.71 -10.08 7.32
C LEU A 40 -11.80 -11.30 7.44
N ASP A 41 -12.16 -12.39 6.77
CA ASP A 41 -11.36 -13.63 6.70
C ASP A 41 -9.95 -13.42 6.13
N CYS A 42 -9.75 -12.38 5.32
CA CYS A 42 -8.46 -12.04 4.71
C CYS A 42 -7.49 -11.33 5.66
N VAL A 43 -7.94 -10.93 6.85
CA VAL A 43 -7.10 -10.33 7.89
C VAL A 43 -6.78 -11.38 8.94
N ARG A 44 -5.49 -11.68 9.11
CA ARG A 44 -5.02 -12.64 10.11
C ARG A 44 -4.68 -11.94 11.41
N ARG A 45 -4.94 -12.63 12.52
CA ARG A 45 -4.51 -12.24 13.86
C ARG A 45 -3.47 -13.23 14.37
N ASP A 46 -2.32 -12.74 14.82
CA ASP A 46 -1.27 -13.60 15.38
C ASP A 46 -1.51 -13.93 16.86
N SER A 47 -0.61 -14.73 17.46
CA SER A 47 -0.71 -15.15 18.86
C SER A 47 -0.53 -14.00 19.87
N LYS A 48 0.02 -12.87 19.45
CA LYS A 48 0.15 -11.65 20.24
C LYS A 48 -1.07 -10.74 20.10
N GLY A 49 -1.99 -11.08 19.20
CA GLY A 49 -3.20 -10.34 18.93
C GLY A 49 -3.04 -9.27 17.85
N GLU A 50 -1.91 -9.23 17.14
CA GLU A 50 -1.61 -8.26 16.09
C GLU A 50 -2.26 -8.66 14.76
N PHE A 51 -2.80 -7.67 14.06
CA PHE A 51 -3.48 -7.87 12.78
C PHE A 51 -2.51 -7.69 11.60
N SER A 52 -2.65 -8.56 10.60
CA SER A 52 -1.87 -8.51 9.37
C SER A 52 -2.68 -8.94 8.16
N TYR A 53 -2.34 -8.37 7.00
CA TYR A 53 -2.85 -8.76 5.70
C TYR A 53 -1.72 -9.37 4.87
N ILE A 54 -1.94 -10.56 4.32
CA ILE A 54 -0.93 -11.25 3.50
C ILE A 54 -1.07 -10.79 2.05
N LEU A 55 -0.04 -10.13 1.54
CA LEU A 55 0.04 -9.73 0.13
C LEU A 55 0.36 -10.92 -0.77
N THR A 56 1.31 -11.75 -0.35
CA THR A 56 1.63 -12.99 -1.05
C THR A 56 2.14 -14.04 -0.06
N PRO A 57 1.62 -15.28 -0.16
CA PRO A 57 2.11 -16.37 0.67
C PRO A 57 3.51 -16.78 0.27
N SER A 58 4.23 -17.32 1.23
CA SER A 58 5.51 -18.00 1.06
C SER A 58 5.46 -18.99 -0.11
N GLY A 59 6.25 -18.76 -1.15
CA GLY A 59 6.33 -19.65 -2.32
C GLY A 59 5.45 -19.27 -3.51
N GLY A 60 4.63 -18.22 -3.41
CA GLY A 60 3.80 -17.73 -4.52
C GLY A 60 4.42 -16.54 -5.26
N GLY A 61 4.70 -16.71 -6.56
CA GLY A 61 5.08 -15.64 -7.48
C GLY A 61 4.57 -15.91 -8.92
N ASN A 62 4.00 -14.88 -9.54
CA ASN A 62 3.46 -14.77 -10.91
C ASN A 62 2.35 -15.74 -11.35
N ARG A 63 1.11 -15.45 -10.95
CA ARG A 63 -0.05 -15.71 -11.83
C ARG A 63 -0.32 -14.46 -12.67
N ARG A 64 0.14 -14.46 -13.93
CA ARG A 64 -0.55 -13.73 -15.00
C ARG A 64 -1.99 -14.23 -15.00
N ARG A 65 -2.96 -13.32 -14.85
CA ARG A 65 -4.36 -13.64 -15.10
C ARG A 65 -4.52 -13.85 -16.61
N GLU A 66 -4.30 -15.07 -17.08
CA GLU A 66 -4.93 -15.51 -18.31
C GLU A 66 -6.33 -15.97 -17.94
N ASN A 67 -7.29 -15.15 -18.37
CA ASN A 67 -8.73 -15.40 -18.51
C ASN A 67 -9.22 -16.80 -18.11
N SER A 68 -9.75 -16.94 -16.91
CA SER A 68 -10.72 -18.01 -16.63
C SER A 68 -11.53 -17.68 -15.38
N ASN A 69 -12.83 -17.51 -15.58
CA ASN A 69 -13.87 -17.50 -14.57
C ASN A 69 -13.81 -18.81 -13.77
N VAL A 70 -13.12 -18.86 -12.63
CA VAL A 70 -13.34 -19.89 -11.62
C VAL A 70 -13.06 -19.31 -10.23
N LEU A 71 -14.13 -19.20 -9.44
CA LEU A 71 -14.11 -19.25 -7.99
C LEU A 71 -13.44 -20.57 -7.58
N GLU A 72 -12.14 -20.55 -7.28
CA GLU A 72 -11.47 -21.72 -6.71
C GLU A 72 -10.94 -21.39 -5.32
N ASN A 73 -11.75 -21.82 -4.36
CA ASN A 73 -11.45 -21.98 -2.94
C ASN A 73 -10.06 -22.57 -2.72
N SER A 74 -9.32 -21.98 -1.78
CA SER A 74 -8.40 -22.70 -0.89
C SER A 74 -7.40 -23.67 -1.53
N LYS A 75 -6.56 -23.23 -2.47
CA LYS A 75 -5.28 -23.93 -2.73
C LYS A 75 -4.30 -23.56 -1.63
N CYS A 76 -4.29 -24.39 -0.58
CA CYS A 76 -3.34 -24.34 0.52
C CYS A 76 -1.92 -24.44 -0.05
N PHE A 77 -1.16 -23.36 0.06
CA PHE A 77 0.25 -23.33 -0.34
C PHE A 77 1.04 -24.23 0.60
N THR A 78 1.79 -25.19 0.06
CA THR A 78 2.74 -26.00 0.84
C THR A 78 3.88 -25.09 1.30
N LYS A 79 3.76 -24.58 2.52
CA LYS A 79 4.78 -23.75 3.17
C LYS A 79 6.06 -24.58 3.37
N ARG A 80 7.15 -24.21 2.68
CA ARG A 80 8.49 -24.75 3.01
C ARG A 80 8.92 -24.22 4.39
N CYS A 81 9.45 -25.09 5.24
CA CYS A 81 10.03 -24.70 6.53
C CYS A 81 11.04 -23.58 6.31
N GLY A 82 10.81 -22.42 6.96
CA GLY A 82 11.67 -21.24 6.88
C GLY A 82 11.21 -20.12 5.95
N GLU A 83 10.27 -20.34 5.03
CA GLU A 83 9.72 -19.25 4.22
C GLU A 83 8.66 -18.45 5.03
N LYS A 84 8.78 -17.11 4.96
CA LYS A 84 7.87 -16.16 5.62
C LYS A 84 6.97 -15.50 4.59
N ASP A 85 5.69 -15.37 4.95
CA ASP A 85 4.72 -14.68 4.14
C ASP A 85 5.10 -13.19 4.04
N ILE A 86 4.84 -12.57 2.89
CA ILE A 86 4.99 -11.13 2.76
C ILE A 86 3.65 -10.52 3.13
N SER A 87 3.64 -9.84 4.28
CA SER A 87 2.45 -9.27 4.89
C SER A 87 2.66 -7.81 5.27
N ILE A 88 1.56 -7.07 5.35
CA ILE A 88 1.49 -5.74 5.95
C ILE A 88 0.82 -5.88 7.32
N ASN A 89 1.43 -5.35 8.37
CA ASN A 89 0.86 -5.33 9.71
C ASN A 89 0.41 -3.92 10.11
N GLN A 90 -0.17 -3.81 11.31
CA GLN A 90 -0.68 -2.54 11.83
C GLN A 90 0.42 -1.47 12.01
N LYS A 91 1.63 -1.88 12.41
CA LYS A 91 2.77 -0.97 12.58
C LYS A 91 3.22 -0.40 11.24
N ASP A 92 3.28 -1.22 10.19
CA ASP A 92 3.64 -0.76 8.84
C ASP A 92 2.68 0.33 8.34
N ILE A 93 1.37 0.19 8.62
CA ILE A 93 0.36 1.20 8.27
C ILE A 93 0.62 2.51 9.02
N VAL A 94 0.94 2.43 10.32
CA VAL A 94 1.22 3.61 11.15
C VAL A 94 2.45 4.35 10.63
N GLU A 95 3.53 3.64 10.28
CA GLU A 95 4.74 4.27 9.71
C GLU A 95 4.44 5.02 8.42
N ILE A 96 3.59 4.47 7.56
CA ILE A 96 3.18 5.15 6.33
C ILE A 96 2.28 6.35 6.61
N GLN A 97 1.41 6.27 7.62
CA GLN A 97 0.62 7.41 8.07
C GLN A 97 1.50 8.56 8.59
N LEU A 98 2.54 8.24 9.34
CA LEU A 98 3.52 9.22 9.83
C LEU A 98 4.29 9.85 8.66
N ALA A 99 4.80 9.02 7.74
CA ALA A 99 5.54 9.48 6.58
C ALA A 99 4.70 10.41 5.68
N LYS A 100 3.45 10.02 5.35
CA LYS A 100 2.57 10.89 4.56
C LYS A 100 2.19 12.15 5.30
N GLY A 101 2.02 12.07 6.63
CA GLY A 101 1.68 13.21 7.47
C GLY A 101 2.78 14.26 7.46
N ALA A 102 4.04 13.82 7.58
CA ALA A 102 5.20 14.68 7.48
C ALA A 102 5.29 15.38 6.11
N ILE A 103 5.08 14.63 5.02
CA ILE A 103 5.11 15.20 3.66
C ILE A 103 3.98 16.22 3.47
N ARG A 104 2.76 15.88 3.88
CA ARG A 104 1.59 16.77 3.76
C ARG A 104 1.77 18.04 4.57
N ALA A 105 2.25 17.93 5.81
CA ALA A 105 2.54 19.06 6.67
C ALA A 105 3.64 19.97 6.07
N GLY A 106 4.71 19.38 5.53
CA GLY A 106 5.75 20.14 4.85
C GLY A 106 5.22 20.96 3.67
N ILE A 107 4.34 20.38 2.85
CA ILE A 107 3.70 21.09 1.74
C ILE A 107 2.82 22.24 2.27
N GLU A 108 1.97 21.97 3.27
CA GLU A 108 1.06 22.98 3.83
C GLU A 108 1.82 24.17 4.42
N VAL A 109 2.89 23.91 5.19
CA VAL A 109 3.75 24.96 5.77
C VAL A 109 4.42 25.81 4.69
N LEU A 110 4.92 25.18 3.62
CA LEU A 110 5.57 25.92 2.53
C LEU A 110 4.58 26.80 1.76
N LEU A 111 3.37 26.30 1.52
CA LEU A 111 2.31 27.07 0.87
C LEU A 111 1.83 28.24 1.72
N GLU A 112 1.62 28.01 3.02
CA GLU A 112 1.28 29.06 3.98
C GLU A 112 2.36 30.14 4.02
N HIS A 113 3.64 29.76 4.05
CA HIS A 113 4.76 30.70 4.08
C HIS A 113 4.90 31.52 2.78
N ALA A 114 4.44 30.97 1.66
CA ALA A 114 4.47 31.63 0.36
C ALA A 114 3.20 32.46 0.07
N ASP A 115 2.20 32.42 0.94
CA ASP A 115 0.85 32.98 0.71
C ASP A 115 0.20 32.44 -0.58
N ILE A 116 0.43 31.15 -0.86
CA ILE A 116 -0.08 30.43 -2.03
C ILE A 116 -1.11 29.40 -1.55
N SER A 117 -2.26 29.33 -2.22
CA SER A 117 -3.24 28.27 -1.94
C SER A 117 -2.98 27.04 -2.81
N PHE A 118 -3.50 25.89 -2.39
CA PHE A 118 -3.44 24.66 -3.20
C PHE A 118 -4.07 24.80 -4.60
N LYS A 119 -4.99 25.74 -4.81
CA LYS A 119 -5.65 25.96 -6.10
C LYS A 119 -4.75 26.66 -7.10
N ASP A 120 -3.71 27.32 -6.61
CA ASP A 120 -2.75 28.09 -7.42
C ASP A 120 -1.60 27.20 -7.93
N ILE A 121 -1.63 25.89 -7.60
CA ILE A 121 -0.63 24.92 -8.04
C ILE A 121 -1.01 24.31 -9.38
N ASP A 122 -0.26 24.69 -10.42
CA ASP A 122 -0.47 24.18 -11.78
C ASP A 122 0.01 22.73 -11.97
N ARG A 123 1.08 22.33 -11.26
CA ARG A 123 1.72 21.03 -11.45
C ARG A 123 2.45 20.54 -10.20
N ILE A 124 2.35 19.24 -9.95
CA ILE A 124 3.15 18.53 -8.94
C ILE A 124 4.14 17.63 -9.67
N ILE A 125 5.42 17.72 -9.30
CA ILE A 125 6.49 16.87 -9.85
C ILE A 125 7.06 16.03 -8.71
N ILE A 126 7.01 14.70 -8.86
CA ILE A 126 7.55 13.75 -7.88
C ILE A 126 8.93 13.30 -8.38
N ALA A 127 9.97 13.57 -7.58
CA ALA A 127 11.34 13.20 -7.90
C ALA A 127 11.87 12.08 -6.99
N GLY A 128 13.01 11.50 -7.38
CA GLY A 128 13.69 10.43 -6.64
C GLY A 128 13.16 9.02 -6.95
N ALA A 129 13.81 8.00 -6.38
CA ALA A 129 13.48 6.59 -6.59
C ALA A 129 12.02 6.24 -6.25
N PHE A 130 11.40 7.06 -5.41
CA PHE A 130 10.02 6.94 -5.00
C PHE A 130 9.02 7.30 -6.11
N GLY A 131 9.37 8.27 -6.96
CA GLY A 131 8.49 8.76 -8.04
C GLY A 131 8.42 7.86 -9.28
N SER A 132 9.34 6.89 -9.42
CA SER A 132 9.48 6.11 -10.66
C SER A 132 8.34 5.13 -10.93
N TYR A 133 7.64 4.68 -9.88
CA TYR A 133 6.64 3.60 -9.98
C TYR A 133 5.40 3.83 -9.12
N ILE A 134 5.22 5.03 -8.58
CA ILE A 134 4.09 5.36 -7.74
C ILE A 134 2.89 5.76 -8.61
N ASP A 135 1.69 5.22 -8.34
CA ASP A 135 0.49 5.69 -9.03
C ASP A 135 0.03 7.02 -8.42
N PRO A 136 0.02 8.15 -9.16
CA PRO A 136 -0.41 9.45 -8.64
C PRO A 136 -1.81 9.42 -8.01
N LYS A 137 -2.73 8.59 -8.52
CA LYS A 137 -4.08 8.42 -7.96
C LYS A 137 -4.01 7.85 -6.56
N ASN A 138 -3.15 6.86 -6.33
CA ASN A 138 -2.99 6.24 -5.02
C ASN A 138 -2.44 7.25 -4.01
N VAL A 139 -1.48 8.09 -4.41
CA VAL A 139 -0.90 9.11 -3.52
C VAL A 139 -1.90 10.18 -3.11
N ILE A 140 -2.77 10.58 -4.04
CA ILE A 140 -3.89 11.48 -3.75
C ILE A 140 -4.91 10.79 -2.85
N ASN A 141 -5.28 9.54 -3.16
CA ASN A 141 -6.30 8.78 -2.42
C ASN A 141 -5.92 8.54 -0.95
N ILE A 142 -4.65 8.27 -0.68
CA ILE A 142 -4.16 8.13 0.71
C ILE A 142 -3.99 9.48 1.41
N GLY A 143 -4.21 10.60 0.72
CA GLY A 143 -4.11 11.95 1.27
C GLY A 143 -2.68 12.42 1.53
N MET A 144 -1.71 11.89 0.78
CA MET A 144 -0.32 12.34 0.84
C MET A 144 -0.12 13.63 0.04
N PHE A 145 -0.80 13.78 -1.10
CA PHE A 145 -0.88 15.02 -1.87
C PHE A 145 -2.32 15.60 -1.86
N PRO A 146 -2.50 16.91 -2.12
CA PRO A 146 -3.82 17.50 -2.32
C PRO A 146 -4.56 16.87 -3.51
N ASN A 147 -5.89 16.99 -3.52
CA ASN A 147 -6.69 16.56 -4.65
C ASN A 147 -6.52 17.56 -5.80
N VAL A 148 -5.74 17.15 -6.81
CA VAL A 148 -5.44 17.93 -8.02
C VAL A 148 -5.80 17.12 -9.26
N GLN A 149 -6.02 17.79 -10.39
CA GLN A 149 -6.17 17.09 -11.66
C GLN A 149 -4.83 16.43 -12.05
N LEU A 150 -4.91 15.16 -12.45
CA LEU A 150 -3.79 14.32 -12.85
C LEU A 150 -3.55 14.33 -14.35
#